data_AF-A0A820HD12-F1
#
_entry.id   AF-A0A820HD12-F1
#
_cell.length_a   1.000
_cell.length_b   1.000
_cell.length_c   1.000
_cell.angle_alpha   90.00
_cell.angle_beta   90.00
_cell.angle_gamma   90.00
#
_symmetry.space_group_name_H-M   'P 1'
#
loop_
_entity.id
_entity.type
_entity.pdbx_description
1 polymer ?
#
loop_
_entity_poly.entity_id
_entity_poly.type
_entity_poly.pdbx_seq_one_letter_code
_entity_poly.pdbx_strand_id
1 'polypeptide(L)'
;LQTINITLRILYRARAELLPKIFTNLGLDYEERVLLSITNEILKSIVTQFDAIQLIIQRTLISQCVSELVTEYAAQFGLLLGVISITHLSFGPEFTSAVELKQVAQ
;
A
#
# COMPACT_ATOMS: atom_id res chain seq x y z
N LEU A 1 -16.67 4.37 12.54
CA LEU A 1 -15.30 4.26 11.99
C LEU A 1 -15.45 3.75 10.57
N GLN A 2 -14.93 4.44 9.57
CA GLN A 2 -15.03 3.99 8.18
C GLN A 2 -14.00 2.87 7.96
N THR A 3 -14.48 1.69 7.60
CA THR A 3 -13.60 0.57 7.24
C THR A 3 -13.24 0.68 5.77
N ILE A 4 -11.94 0.69 5.46
CA ILE A 4 -11.40 0.75 4.10
C ILE A 4 -10.57 -0.50 3.88
N ASN A 5 -10.88 -1.24 2.82
CA ASN A 5 -10.14 -2.43 2.42
C ASN A 5 -9.31 -2.09 1.17
N ILE A 6 -7.99 -2.22 1.29
CA ILE A 6 -7.04 -1.95 0.21
C ILE A 6 -6.24 -3.23 -0.04
N THR A 7 -6.20 -3.67 -1.29
CA THR A 7 -5.33 -4.76 -1.74
C THR A 7 -4.28 -4.20 -2.67
N LEU A 8 -3.02 -4.49 -2.35
CA LEU A 8 -1.85 -4.12 -3.14
C LEU A 8 -1.21 -5.36 -3.73
N ARG A 9 -0.70 -5.22 -4.94
CA ARG A 9 0.23 -6.16 -5.56
C ARG A 9 1.58 -5.48 -5.67
N ILE A 10 2.61 -6.16 -5.17
CA ILE A 10 3.99 -5.66 -5.14
C ILE A 10 4.86 -6.69 -5.85
N LEU A 11 5.57 -6.27 -6.89
CA LEU A 11 6.66 -7.05 -7.46
C LEU A 11 7.96 -6.65 -6.75
N TYR A 12 8.74 -7.61 -6.28
CA TYR A 12 9.99 -7.33 -5.56
C TYR A 12 11.07 -8.37 -5.85
N ARG A 13 12.31 -8.01 -5.53
CA ARG A 13 13.48 -8.90 -5.50
C ARG A 13 14.49 -8.42 -4.46
N ALA A 14 15.19 -9.32 -3.79
CA ALA A 14 16.30 -8.92 -2.92
C ALA A 14 17.57 -8.61 -3.73
N ARG A 15 18.40 -7.71 -3.21
CA ARG A 15 19.74 -7.44 -3.78
C ARG A 15 20.65 -8.63 -3.53
N ALA A 16 21.17 -9.23 -4.61
CA ALA A 16 22.06 -10.39 -4.54
C ALA A 16 23.26 -10.16 -3.61
N GLU A 17 23.84 -8.96 -3.65
CA GLU A 17 24.98 -8.54 -2.82
C GLU A 17 24.69 -8.53 -1.31
N LEU A 18 23.43 -8.33 -0.93
CA LEU A 18 22.99 -8.20 0.47
C LEU A 18 22.31 -9.45 1.01
N LEU A 19 22.10 -10.48 0.18
CA LEU A 19 21.41 -11.71 0.57
C LEU A 19 21.96 -12.33 1.87
N PRO A 20 23.29 -12.51 2.07
CA PRO A 20 23.80 -13.11 3.30
C PRO A 20 23.41 -12.32 4.56
N LYS A 21 23.47 -10.98 4.46
CA LYS A 21 23.12 -10.06 5.56
C LYS A 21 21.63 -10.05 5.82
N ILE A 22 20.81 -10.06 4.77
CA ILE A 22 19.35 -10.13 4.85
C ILE A 22 18.93 -11.41 5.56
N PHE A 23 19.41 -12.58 5.11
CA PHE A 23 19.04 -13.86 5.71
C PHE A 23 19.49 -14.00 7.17
N THR A 24 20.65 -13.45 7.51
CA THR A 24 21.17 -13.52 8.89
C THR A 24 20.41 -12.60 9.84
N ASN A 25 20.05 -11.39 9.39
CA ASN A 25 19.43 -10.38 10.25
C ASN A 25 17.90 -10.49 10.30
N LEU A 26 17.27 -10.85 9.18
CA LEU A 26 15.82 -10.78 9.02
C LEU A 26 15.16 -12.16 8.87
N GLY A 27 15.95 -13.21 8.60
CA GLY A 27 15.44 -14.57 8.44
C GLY A 27 15.00 -14.90 7.00
N LEU A 28 14.35 -16.05 6.83
CA LEU A 28 13.87 -16.54 5.53
C LEU A 28 12.58 -15.84 5.08
N ASP A 29 11.75 -15.40 6.03
CA ASP A 29 10.48 -14.68 5.85
C ASP A 29 10.66 -13.14 5.81
N TYR A 30 11.90 -12.68 5.59
CA TYR A 30 12.26 -11.27 5.61
C TYR A 30 11.38 -10.42 4.67
N GLU A 31 11.07 -10.95 3.49
CA GLU A 31 10.32 -10.26 2.45
C GLU A 31 8.88 -9.98 2.88
N GLU A 32 8.15 -10.99 3.34
CA GLU A 32 6.77 -10.83 3.78
C GLU A 32 6.69 -9.89 4.99
N ARG A 33 7.58 -10.07 5.96
CA ARG A 33 7.58 -9.27 7.19
C ARG A 33 7.90 -7.80 6.95
N VAL A 34 8.96 -7.52 6.19
CA VAL A 34 9.38 -6.14 5.88
C VAL A 34 8.35 -5.46 4.99
N LEU A 35 7.89 -6.12 3.92
CA LEU A 35 6.91 -5.54 3.01
C LEU A 35 5.58 -5.29 3.70
N LEU A 36 5.07 -6.24 4.50
CA LEU A 36 3.81 -6.06 5.22
C LEU A 36 3.90 -4.90 6.21
N SER A 37 5.02 -4.77 6.93
CA SER A 37 5.22 -3.68 7.89
C SER A 37 5.24 -2.32 7.20
N ILE A 38 6.12 -2.14 6.22
CA ILE A 38 6.29 -0.87 5.49
C ILE A 38 5.00 -0.49 4.78
N THR A 39 4.37 -1.44 4.10
CA THR A 39 3.14 -1.19 3.33
C THR A 39 2.00 -0.77 4.23
N ASN A 40 1.81 -1.44 5.38
CA ASN A 40 0.76 -1.06 6.33
C ASN A 40 0.99 0.33 6.94
N GLU A 41 2.23 0.68 7.24
CA GLU A 41 2.57 1.99 7.79
C GLU A 41 2.30 3.11 6.77
N ILE A 42 2.77 2.95 5.54
CA ILE A 42 2.59 3.94 4.47
C ILE A 42 1.12 4.05 4.08
N LEU A 43 0.41 2.93 3.93
CA LEU A 43 -1.03 2.96 3.65
C LEU A 43 -1.81 3.70 4.73
N LYS A 44 -1.51 3.46 6.02
CA LYS A 44 -2.15 4.19 7.12
C LYS A 44 -1.87 5.69 7.02
N SER A 45 -0.62 6.08 6.82
CA SER A 45 -0.22 7.48 6.69
C SER A 45 -0.93 8.18 5.52
N ILE A 46 -1.01 7.52 4.37
CA ILE A 46 -1.68 8.07 3.17
C ILE A 46 -3.18 8.15 3.40
N VAL A 47 -3.82 7.07 3.87
CA VAL A 47 -5.28 7.05 4.10
C VAL A 47 -5.72 8.12 5.10
N THR A 48 -4.88 8.51 6.07
CA THR A 48 -5.21 9.61 6.99
C THR A 48 -5.17 11.01 6.36
N GLN A 49 -4.51 11.17 5.20
CA GLN A 49 -4.38 12.45 4.52
C GLN A 49 -5.46 12.69 3.46
N PHE A 50 -6.19 11.65 3.05
CA PHE A 50 -7.18 11.71 1.98
C PHE A 50 -8.57 11.29 2.48
N ASP A 51 -9.60 11.98 2.00
CA ASP A 51 -10.97 11.53 2.17
C ASP A 51 -11.26 10.29 1.32
N ALA A 52 -12.23 9.48 1.76
CA ALA A 52 -12.65 8.27 1.06
C ALA A 52 -13.01 8.50 -0.43
N ILE A 53 -13.60 9.65 -0.77
CA ILE A 53 -13.90 10.02 -2.17
C ILE A 53 -12.61 10.31 -2.95
N GLN A 54 -11.65 11.00 -2.34
CA GLN A 54 -10.37 11.32 -2.97
C GLN A 54 -9.56 10.04 -3.23
N LEU A 55 -9.66 9.02 -2.36
CA LEU A 55 -9.04 7.72 -2.58
C LEU A 55 -9.52 7.03 -3.87
N ILE A 56 -10.76 7.26 -4.29
CA ILE A 56 -11.31 6.75 -5.55
C ILE A 56 -10.83 7.60 -6.73
N ILE A 57 -11.03 8.91 -6.65
CA ILE A 57 -10.77 9.84 -7.76
C ILE A 57 -9.28 9.93 -8.08
N GLN A 58 -8.43 10.01 -7.04
CA GLN A 58 -6.99 10.20 -7.15
C GLN A 58 -6.21 8.89 -6.99
N ARG A 59 -6.86 7.74 -7.18
CA ARG A 59 -6.25 6.42 -7.00
C ARG A 59 -4.92 6.25 -7.74
N THR A 60 -4.79 6.83 -8.93
CA THR A 60 -3.54 6.79 -9.71
C THR A 60 -2.41 7.55 -9.03
N LEU A 61 -2.67 8.78 -8.57
CA LEU A 61 -1.70 9.60 -7.84
C LEU A 61 -1.30 8.93 -6.52
N ILE A 62 -2.28 8.42 -5.79
CA ILE A 62 -2.05 7.70 -4.53
C ILE A 62 -1.21 6.45 -4.78
N SER A 63 -1.50 5.68 -5.83
CA SER A 63 -0.71 4.49 -6.18
C SER A 63 0.74 4.85 -6.50
N GLN A 64 0.99 5.99 -7.14
CA GLN A 64 2.35 6.49 -7.41
C GLN A 64 3.07 6.87 -6.11
N CYS A 65 2.42 7.65 -5.25
CA CYS A 65 2.98 8.06 -3.96
C CYS A 65 3.28 6.86 -3.05
N VAL A 66 2.35 5.89 -2.96
CA VAL A 66 2.59 4.62 -2.25
C VAL A 66 3.81 3.92 -2.85
N SER A 67 3.89 3.83 -4.18
CA SER A 67 4.99 3.12 -4.85
C SER A 67 6.35 3.75 -4.52
N GLU A 68 6.44 5.07 -4.59
CA GLU A 68 7.68 5.82 -4.30
C GLU A 68 8.13 5.61 -2.85
N LEU A 69 7.23 5.83 -1.89
CA LEU A 69 7.53 5.68 -0.47
C LEU A 69 7.90 4.24 -0.12
N VAL A 70 7.09 3.25 -0.54
CA VAL A 70 7.37 1.84 -0.20
C VAL A 70 8.71 1.41 -0.80
N THR A 71 9.05 1.89 -2.00
CA THR A 71 10.35 1.60 -2.64
C THR A 71 11.51 2.22 -1.88
N GLU A 72 11.40 3.47 -1.48
CA GLU A 72 12.43 4.17 -0.70
C GLU A 72 12.70 3.47 0.64
N TYR A 73 11.66 3.13 1.37
CA TYR A 73 11.80 2.44 2.66
C TYR A 73 12.33 1.00 2.50
N ALA A 74 11.84 0.25 1.52
CA ALA A 74 12.27 -1.13 1.29
C ALA A 74 13.74 -1.22 0.83
N ALA A 75 14.24 -0.20 0.11
CA ALA A 75 15.64 -0.13 -0.28
C ALA A 75 16.61 -0.13 0.91
N GLN A 76 16.20 0.41 2.06
CA GLN A 76 16.99 0.40 3.30
C GLN A 76 17.23 -1.02 3.85
N PHE A 77 16.31 -1.94 3.52
CA PHE A 77 16.40 -3.36 3.88
C PHE A 77 17.05 -4.21 2.77
N GLY A 78 17.54 -3.58 1.70
CA GLY A 78 18.15 -4.28 0.57
C GLY A 78 17.13 -4.94 -0.37
N LEU A 79 15.85 -4.52 -0.31
CA LEU A 79 14.81 -4.95 -1.23
C LEU A 79 14.69 -3.98 -2.39
N LEU A 80 14.63 -4.51 -3.60
CA LEU A 80 14.33 -3.75 -4.80
C LEU A 80 12.88 -4.01 -5.17
N LEU A 81 12.09 -2.95 -5.20
CA LEU A 81 10.70 -3.04 -5.64
C LEU A 81 10.61 -2.70 -7.12
N GLY A 82 9.76 -3.45 -7.82
CA GLY A 82 9.33 -3.18 -9.18
C GLY A 82 7.99 -2.45 -9.16
N VAL A 83 7.06 -2.92 -9.99
CA VAL A 83 5.74 -2.32 -10.09
C VAL A 83 4.92 -2.62 -8.83
N ILE A 84 4.40 -1.55 -8.21
CA ILE A 84 3.42 -1.60 -7.12
C ILE A 84 2.09 -1.11 -7.68
N SER A 85 1.01 -1.83 -7.39
CA SER A 85 -0.31 -1.46 -7.89
C SER A 85 -1.39 -1.78 -6.86
N ILE A 86 -2.30 -0.84 -6.66
CA ILE A 86 -3.57 -1.12 -5.99
C ILE A 86 -4.39 -1.99 -6.95
N THR A 87 -4.86 -3.15 -6.49
CA THR A 87 -5.69 -4.06 -7.29
C THR A 87 -7.15 -3.95 -6.89
N HIS A 88 -7.42 -3.82 -5.59
CA HIS A 88 -8.77 -3.66 -5.05
C HIS A 88 -8.81 -2.54 -4.01
N LEU A 89 -9.87 -1.74 -4.08
CA LEU A 89 -10.18 -0.69 -3.11
C LEU A 89 -11.68 -0.76 -2.87
N SER A 90 -12.09 -1.05 -1.64
CA SER A 90 -13.50 -1.06 -1.25
C SER A 90 -13.72 -0.40 0.10
N PHE A 91 -14.91 0.17 0.25
CA PHE A 91 -15.34 0.83 1.47
C PHE A 91 -16.40 -0.02 2.16
N GLY A 92 -16.51 0.11 3.48
CA GLY A 92 -17.57 -0.50 4.25
C GLY A 92 -18.97 -0.13 3.72
N PRO A 93 -19.98 -0.99 3.96
CA PRO A 93 -21.32 -0.83 3.40
C PRO A 93 -21.97 0.50 3.78
N GLU A 94 -21.68 1.06 4.96
CA GLU A 94 -22.26 2.35 5.38
C GLU A 94 -21.79 3.51 4.50
N PHE A 95 -20.54 3.47 4.02
CA PHE A 95 -20.01 4.50 3.14
C PHE A 95 -20.55 4.35 1.72
N THR A 96 -20.60 3.13 1.20
CA THR A 96 -21.14 2.84 -0.14
C THR A 96 -22.58 3.34 -0.26
N SER A 97 -23.45 3.03 0.71
CA SER A 97 -24.83 3.50 0.71
C SER A 97 -24.93 5.03 0.83
N ALA A 98 -24.06 5.68 1.61
CA ALA A 98 -24.04 7.14 1.75
C ALA A 98 -23.58 7.85 0.46
N VAL A 99 -22.69 7.25 -0.31
CA VAL A 99 -22.24 7.78 -1.61
C VAL A 99 -23.30 7.58 -2.68
N GLU A 100 -23.94 6.40 -2.73
CA GLU A 100 -25.05 6.14 -3.65
C GLU A 100 -26.21 7.12 -3.44
N LEU A 101 -26.63 7.36 -2.19
CA LEU A 101 -27.70 8.31 -1.88
C LEU A 101 -27.37 9.75 -2.31
N LYS A 102 -26.08 10.15 -2.26
CA LYS A 102 -25.64 11.47 -2.72
C LYS A 102 -25.58 11.60 -4.24
N GLN A 103 -25.32 10.50 -4.98
CA GLN A 103 -25.34 10.52 -6.44
C GLN A 103 -26.75 10.62 -7.02
N VAL A 104 -27.77 10.11 -6.32
CA VAL A 104 -29.18 10.14 -6.79
C VAL A 104 -29.85 11.50 -6.53
N ALA A 105 -29.27 12.34 -5.67
CA ALA A 105 -29.81 13.65 -5.32
C ALA A 105 -29.37 14.78 -6.28
N GLN A 106 -28.73 14.47 -7.40
CA GLN A 106 -28.24 15.44 -8.40
C GLN A 106 -28.85 15.21 -9.77
#